data_AF-A0A969YP83-F1
#
_entry.id   AF-A0A969YP83-F1
#
_cell.length_a   1.000
_cell.length_b   1.000
_cell.length_c   1.000
_cell.angle_alpha   90.00
_cell.angle_beta   90.00
_cell.angle_gamma   90.00
#
_symmetry.space_group_name_H-M   'P 1'
#
loop_
_entity.id
_entity.type
_entity.pdbx_description
1 polymer ?
#
loop_
_entity_poly.entity_id
_entity_poly.type
_entity_poly.pdbx_seq_one_letter_code
_entity_poly.pdbx_strand_id
1 'polypeptide(L)'
;MDGFYGRILLVNLSERTYRIETVADELLAARLGGKGLATQLLLDRNPPGVDPFSPANHLIFATGPLCQSRIWGGSRYGVFTKSPQT
;
A
#
# COMPACT_ATOMS: atom_id res chain seq x y z
N MET A 1 -4.58 -6.69 -14.70
CA MET A 1 -3.68 -5.77 -15.43
C MET A 1 -2.22 -6.22 -15.37
N ASP A 2 -1.47 -6.13 -16.48
CA ASP A 2 -0.03 -6.44 -16.50
C ASP A 2 0.78 -5.51 -15.58
N GLY A 3 1.87 -6.04 -15.01
CA GLY A 3 2.72 -5.33 -14.04
C GLY A 3 2.17 -5.32 -12.61
N PHE A 4 0.92 -5.77 -12.39
CA PHE A 4 0.32 -5.85 -11.06
C PHE A 4 -0.12 -7.27 -10.72
N TYR A 5 0.04 -7.64 -9.45
CA TYR A 5 -0.52 -8.88 -8.92
C TYR A 5 -2.01 -8.79 -8.58
N GLY A 6 -2.61 -7.59 -8.62
CA GLY A 6 -4.03 -7.35 -8.34
C GLY A 6 -4.46 -7.71 -6.92
N ARG A 7 -3.52 -7.78 -5.96
CA ARG A 7 -3.76 -8.30 -4.61
C ARG A 7 -3.00 -7.50 -3.56
N ILE A 8 -3.61 -7.35 -2.38
CA ILE A 8 -3.00 -6.78 -1.17
C ILE A 8 -3.11 -7.82 -0.05
N LEU A 9 -1.99 -8.07 0.64
CA LEU A 9 -2.00 -8.81 1.89
C LEU A 9 -2.28 -7.83 3.03
N LEU A 10 -3.42 -7.97 3.69
CA LEU A 10 -3.76 -7.21 4.89
C LEU A 10 -3.43 -8.06 6.11
N VAL A 11 -2.64 -7.51 7.04
CA VAL A 11 -2.26 -8.16 8.29
C VAL A 11 -2.74 -7.30 9.46
N ASN A 12 -3.51 -7.89 10.37
CA ASN A 12 -3.90 -7.26 11.63
C ASN A 12 -3.02 -7.83 12.75
N LEU A 13 -2.14 -6.99 13.31
CA LEU A 13 -1.20 -7.41 14.37
C LEU A 13 -1.87 -7.60 15.73
N SER A 14 -2.95 -6.86 16.02
CA SER A 14 -3.70 -6.97 17.27
C SER A 14 -4.45 -8.29 17.35
N GLU A 15 -5.10 -8.68 16.24
CA GLU A 15 -5.86 -9.94 16.15
C GLU A 15 -5.01 -11.13 15.71
N ARG A 16 -3.79 -10.87 15.21
CA ARG A 16 -2.89 -11.87 14.61
C ARG A 16 -3.52 -12.62 13.43
N THR A 17 -4.29 -11.88 12.63
CA THR A 17 -4.98 -12.41 11.44
C THR A 17 -4.39 -11.84 10.16
N TYR A 18 -4.62 -12.51 9.04
CA TYR A 18 -4.31 -11.99 7.72
C TYR A 18 -5.42 -12.35 6.73
N ARG A 19 -5.55 -11.54 5.67
CA ARG A 19 -6.40 -11.86 4.52
C ARG A 19 -5.81 -11.25 3.25
N ILE A 20 -6.19 -11.81 2.12
CA ILE A 20 -5.80 -11.29 0.80
C ILE A 20 -7.02 -10.59 0.20
N GLU A 21 -6.87 -9.32 -0.15
CA GLU A 21 -7.88 -8.51 -0.80
C GLU A 21 -7.53 -8.35 -2.29
N THR A 22 -8.52 -8.52 -3.17
CA THR A 22 -8.36 -8.22 -4.60
C THR A 22 -8.45 -6.71 -4.82
N VAL A 23 -7.61 -6.19 -5.71
CA VAL A 23 -7.60 -4.78 -6.10
C VAL A 23 -8.17 -4.65 -7.50
N ALA A 24 -9.15 -3.75 -7.66
CA ALA A 24 -9.75 -3.46 -8.95
C ALA A 24 -8.71 -2.85 -9.93
N ASP A 25 -8.75 -3.27 -11.18
CA ASP A 25 -7.83 -2.80 -12.22
C ASP A 25 -7.99 -1.28 -12.46
N GLU A 26 -9.19 -0.74 -12.29
CA GLU A 26 -9.48 0.70 -12.41
C GLU A 26 -8.70 1.52 -11.39
N LEU A 27 -8.59 1.01 -10.16
CA LEU A 27 -7.82 1.67 -9.10
C LEU A 27 -6.33 1.63 -9.42
N LEU A 28 -5.83 0.50 -9.93
CA LEU A 28 -4.43 0.34 -10.34
C LEU A 28 -4.07 1.26 -11.51
N ALA A 29 -4.94 1.39 -12.51
CA ALA A 29 -4.79 2.36 -13.59
C ALA A 29 -4.73 3.80 -13.06
N ALA A 30 -5.63 4.15 -12.14
CA ALA A 30 -5.76 5.50 -11.63
C ALA A 30 -4.66 5.92 -10.64
N ARG A 31 -3.91 4.97 -10.06
CA ARG A 31 -2.93 5.22 -8.99
C ARG A 31 -1.53 4.67 -9.24
N LEU A 32 -1.34 3.87 -10.30
CA LEU A 32 -0.05 3.31 -10.74
C LEU A 32 0.71 2.47 -9.70
N GLY A 33 0.09 2.05 -8.59
CA GLY A 33 0.78 1.32 -7.51
C GLY A 33 1.69 2.19 -6.65
N GLY A 34 2.66 1.56 -5.97
CA GLY A 34 3.68 2.22 -5.17
C GLY A 34 3.12 3.29 -4.24
N LYS A 35 3.68 4.52 -4.33
CA LYS A 35 3.24 5.68 -3.55
C LYS A 35 1.78 6.04 -3.82
N GLY A 36 1.33 6.03 -5.08
CA GLY A 36 -0.02 6.46 -5.43
C GLY A 36 -1.10 5.57 -4.84
N LEU A 37 -0.92 4.25 -4.94
CA LEU A 37 -1.83 3.28 -4.32
C LEU A 37 -1.76 3.37 -2.78
N ALA A 38 -0.57 3.43 -2.21
CA ALA A 38 -0.41 3.53 -0.75
C ALA A 38 -1.06 4.80 -0.18
N THR A 39 -0.93 5.95 -0.85
CA THR A 39 -1.60 7.19 -0.44
C THR A 39 -3.12 7.06 -0.48
N GLN A 40 -3.70 6.47 -1.54
CA GLN A 40 -5.14 6.25 -1.59
C GLN A 40 -5.60 5.34 -0.44
N LEU A 41 -4.90 4.23 -0.19
CA LEU A 41 -5.24 3.32 0.90
C LEU A 41 -5.14 3.99 2.28
N LEU A 42 -4.15 4.86 2.50
CA LEU A 42 -4.06 5.65 3.73
C LEU A 42 -5.24 6.60 3.88
N LEU A 43 -5.64 7.30 2.80
CA LEU A 43 -6.81 8.19 2.83
C LEU A 43 -8.10 7.43 3.13
N ASP A 44 -8.25 6.21 2.62
CA ASP A 44 -9.45 5.40 2.80
C ASP A 44 -9.51 4.71 4.17
N ARG A 45 -8.36 4.29 4.72
CA ARG A 45 -8.28 3.39 5.88
C ARG A 45 -7.87 4.08 7.18
N ASN A 46 -7.08 5.15 7.11
CA ASN A 46 -6.73 5.89 8.32
C ASN A 46 -7.86 6.89 8.66
N PRO A 47 -8.27 6.97 9.93
CA PRO A 47 -9.09 8.08 10.39
C PRO A 47 -8.42 9.43 10.10
N PRO A 48 -9.16 10.47 9.70
CA PRO A 48 -8.62 11.82 9.58
C PRO A 48 -7.93 12.24 10.88
N GLY A 49 -6.68 12.69 10.79
CA GLY A 49 -5.93 13.14 11.96
C GLY A 49 -5.41 12.03 12.88
N VAL A 50 -5.51 10.74 12.50
CA VAL A 50 -5.06 9.59 13.32
C VAL A 50 -3.72 9.83 14.03
N ASP A 51 -3.60 9.49 15.31
CA ASP A 51 -2.31 9.58 15.99
C ASP A 51 -1.28 8.63 15.33
N PRO A 52 -0.06 9.09 14.95
CA PRO A 52 0.92 8.26 14.25
C PRO A 52 1.34 6.98 14.98
N PHE A 53 1.24 6.94 16.32
CA PHE A 53 1.55 5.76 17.13
C PHE A 53 0.31 4.91 17.47
N SER A 54 -0.86 5.31 17.01
CA SER A 54 -2.10 4.56 17.22
C SER A 54 -2.11 3.25 16.42
N PRO A 55 -2.70 2.16 16.95
CA PRO A 55 -2.99 0.95 16.18
C PRO A 55 -3.85 1.18 14.93
N ALA A 56 -4.56 2.32 14.84
CA ALA A 56 -5.35 2.69 13.67
C ALA A 56 -4.52 3.27 12.51
N ASN A 57 -3.24 3.60 12.73
CA ASN A 57 -2.35 4.07 11.67
C ASN A 57 -1.78 2.88 10.90
N HIS A 58 -2.04 2.83 9.60
CA HIS A 58 -1.55 1.76 8.75
C HIS A 58 -0.08 1.99 8.32
N LEU A 59 0.71 0.92 8.27
CA LEU A 59 2.05 0.86 7.69
C LEU A 59 2.00 0.04 6.39
N ILE A 60 2.23 0.69 5.25
CA ILE A 60 2.03 0.08 3.93
C ILE A 60 3.37 -0.11 3.24
N PHE A 61 3.67 -1.36 2.88
CA PHE A 61 4.75 -1.72 1.97
C PHE A 61 4.16 -1.89 0.58
N ALA A 62 4.59 -1.08 -0.38
CA ALA A 62 4.03 -1.10 -1.72
C ALA A 62 5.13 -1.07 -2.80
N THR A 63 4.93 -1.89 -3.84
CA THR A 63 5.74 -1.89 -5.06
C THR A 63 5.02 -1.15 -6.18
N GLY A 64 5.78 -0.61 -7.13
CA GLY A 64 5.24 -0.12 -8.39
C GLY A 64 5.17 -1.22 -9.46
N PRO A 65 4.49 -0.97 -10.59
CA PRO A 65 4.23 -1.95 -11.65
C PRO A 65 5.49 -2.47 -12.35
N LEU A 66 6.60 -1.74 -12.25
CA LEU A 66 7.87 -2.13 -12.86
C LEU A 66 8.74 -2.98 -11.92
N CYS A 67 8.34 -3.14 -10.66
CA CYS A 67 9.07 -3.98 -9.72
C CYS A 67 9.05 -5.43 -10.19
N GLN A 68 10.19 -6.12 -10.13
CA GLN A 68 10.39 -7.48 -10.62
C GLN A 68 10.30 -7.65 -12.15
N SER A 69 10.30 -6.55 -12.91
CA SER A 69 10.41 -6.59 -14.37
C SER A 69 11.87 -6.64 -14.84
N ARG A 70 12.10 -6.75 -16.15
CA ARG A 70 13.42 -6.69 -16.78
C ARG A 70 13.98 -5.26 -16.94
N ILE A 71 13.23 -4.24 -16.51
CA ILE A 71 13.66 -2.84 -16.61
C ILE A 71 14.75 -2.58 -15.56
N TRP A 72 15.82 -1.91 -15.98
CA TRP A 72 16.89 -1.48 -15.08
C TRP A 72 16.34 -0.66 -13.92
N GLY A 73 16.66 -1.07 -12.69
CA GLY A 73 16.13 -0.43 -11.48
C GLY A 73 14.73 -0.88 -11.05
N GLY A 74 14.16 -1.93 -11.67
CA GLY A 74 12.89 -2.56 -11.30
C GLY A 74 12.91 -3.34 -9.97
N SER A 75 13.51 -2.79 -8.92
CA SER A 75 13.66 -3.40 -7.59
C SER A 75 13.17 -2.50 -6.45
N ARG A 76 12.56 -1.37 -6.78
CA ARG A 76 12.13 -0.37 -5.80
C ARG A 76 10.78 -0.72 -5.20
N TYR A 77 10.71 -0.59 -3.88
CA TYR A 77 9.48 -0.51 -3.11
C TYR A 77 9.54 0.72 -2.21
N GLY A 78 8.41 1.11 -1.63
CA GLY A 78 8.32 2.16 -0.63
C GLY A 78 7.56 1.69 0.60
N VAL A 79 7.80 2.38 1.71
CA VAL A 79 7.09 2.21 2.97
C VAL A 79 6.39 3.53 3.29
N PHE A 80 5.08 3.47 3.52
CA PHE A 80 4.23 4.65 3.63
C PHE A 80 3.35 4.55 4.87
N THR A 81 3.27 5.63 5.64
CA THR A 81 2.46 5.75 6.85
C THR A 81 2.31 7.23 7.22
N LYS A 82 1.43 7.56 8.17
CA LYS A 82 1.43 8.89 8.78
C LYS A 82 2.71 9.05 9.62
N SER A 83 3.47 10.10 9.36
CA SER A 83 4.72 10.37 10.07
C SER A 83 4.45 10.87 11.49
N PRO A 84 5.23 10.43 12.50
CA PRO A 84 5.21 11.02 13.84
C PRO A 84 5.94 12.38 13.91
N GLN A 85 6.74 12.71 12.90
CA GLN A 85 7.56 13.93 12.88
C GLN A 85 6.87 15.12 12.18
N THR A 86 6.01 14.83 11.20
CA THR A 86 5.39 15.81 10.29
C THR A 86 3.91 15.51 10.14
#